data_AF-A0A090X248-F1
#
_entry.id   AF-A0A090X248-F1
#
_cell.length_a   1.000
_cell.length_b   1.000
_cell.length_c   1.000
_cell.angle_alpha   90.00
_cell.angle_beta   90.00
_cell.angle_gamma   90.00
#
_symmetry.space_group_name_H-M   'P 1'
#
loop_
_entity.id
_entity.type
_entity.pdbx_description
1 polymer ?
#
loop_
_entity_poly.entity_id
_entity_poly.type
_entity_poly.pdbx_seq_one_letter_code
_entity_poly.pdbx_strand_id
1 'polypeptide(L)'
;MDFEALLTYKPIDQGGRTTKAITGYRPHIEFDHIPGFLTSGAQRFLDQEEVGAGEIVKAEIAIATYYGIVGNLNLDDTFTFSEGKNVIGTGRITNIFNKNLLNVYSQKQVNNLIIRLESAIKFAHINKVLLVQNIKISIDSNKDLIITGFSKSQNFDMISKKSALLEINELKNTYSHWIGIIPSFKNFRNYINPTFVLSYMESKNGFGICMANKDGITWLIEL
;
A
#
# COMPACT_ATOMS: atom_id res chain seq x y z
N MET A 1 -9.01 22.85 8.81
CA MET A 1 -7.93 22.00 8.29
C MET A 1 -8.53 20.67 7.94
N ASP A 2 -8.14 20.12 6.80
CA ASP A 2 -8.76 18.94 6.21
C ASP A 2 -7.92 17.69 6.41
N PHE A 3 -6.61 17.79 6.25
CA PHE A 3 -5.68 16.67 6.43
C PHE A 3 -4.28 17.17 6.84
N GLU A 4 -3.47 16.27 7.40
CA GLU A 4 -2.04 16.44 7.62
C GLU A 4 -1.28 15.74 6.49
N ALA A 5 -0.17 16.34 6.06
CA ALA A 5 0.71 15.76 5.06
C ALA A 5 2.19 16.05 5.35
N LEU A 6 3.04 15.15 4.86
CA LEU A 6 4.47 15.39 4.73
C LEU A 6 4.73 16.01 3.35
N LEU A 7 5.17 17.26 3.32
CA LEU A 7 5.47 18.02 2.11
C LEU A 7 6.97 17.96 1.81
N THR A 8 7.33 17.78 0.55
CA THR A 8 8.70 17.87 0.03
C THR A 8 8.75 18.99 -1.00
N TYR A 9 9.46 20.07 -0.69
CA TYR A 9 9.68 21.17 -1.63
C TYR A 9 10.82 20.82 -2.57
N LYS A 10 10.66 21.12 -3.85
CA LYS A 10 11.74 20.90 -4.82
C LYS A 10 12.91 21.84 -4.53
N PRO A 11 14.15 21.37 -4.72
CA PRO A 11 15.33 22.23 -4.84
C PRO A 11 15.21 23.26 -5.97
N ILE A 12 15.92 24.39 -5.85
CA ILE A 12 15.89 25.47 -6.84
C ILE A 12 16.34 24.97 -8.22
N ASP A 13 17.39 24.16 -8.28
CA ASP A 13 17.93 23.57 -9.52
C ASP A 13 16.99 22.55 -10.19
N GLN A 14 15.95 22.11 -9.49
CA GLN A 14 14.89 21.23 -10.01
C GLN A 14 13.56 21.96 -10.26
N GLY A 15 13.60 23.29 -10.35
CA GLY A 15 12.42 24.13 -10.58
C GLY A 15 11.60 24.42 -9.34
N GLY A 16 12.22 24.30 -8.15
CA GLY A 16 11.64 24.73 -6.88
C GLY A 16 11.54 26.25 -6.75
N ARG A 17 10.95 26.69 -5.64
CA ARG A 17 10.78 28.12 -5.35
C ARG A 17 12.14 28.78 -5.07
N THR A 18 12.34 29.99 -5.56
CA THR A 18 13.51 30.82 -5.18
C THR A 18 13.32 31.55 -3.85
N THR A 19 12.06 31.71 -3.41
CA THR A 19 11.69 32.33 -2.14
C THR A 19 11.04 31.33 -1.20
N LYS A 20 11.20 31.54 0.11
CA LYS A 20 10.58 30.69 1.11
C LYS A 20 9.06 30.74 1.01
N ALA A 21 8.42 29.59 1.25
CA ALA A 21 6.98 29.54 1.49
C ALA A 21 6.73 29.85 2.97
N ILE A 22 5.67 30.58 3.28
CA ILE A 22 5.29 30.91 4.66
C ILE A 22 3.95 30.25 5.01
N THR A 23 3.69 30.02 6.30
CA THR A 23 2.38 29.51 6.74
C THR A 23 1.24 30.36 6.18
N GLY A 24 0.20 29.69 5.67
CA GLY A 24 -0.90 30.28 4.92
C GLY A 24 -0.68 30.30 3.40
N TYR A 25 0.46 29.82 2.91
CA TYR A 25 0.74 29.65 1.49
C TYR A 25 -0.30 28.74 0.80
N ARG A 26 -0.77 29.14 -0.39
CA ARG A 26 -1.92 28.53 -1.11
C ARG A 26 -1.56 28.11 -2.54
N PRO A 27 -0.70 27.10 -2.74
CA PRO A 27 -0.45 26.56 -4.07
C PRO A 27 -1.68 25.83 -4.61
N HIS A 28 -1.65 25.54 -5.91
CA HIS A 28 -2.57 24.56 -6.49
C HIS A 28 -2.14 23.17 -6.03
N ILE A 29 -3.11 22.30 -5.80
CA ILE A 29 -2.93 20.89 -5.41
C ILE A 29 -3.63 20.05 -6.47
N GLU A 30 -2.95 19.00 -6.90
CA GLU A 30 -3.48 17.95 -7.78
C GLU A 30 -3.12 16.59 -7.16
N PHE A 31 -4.12 15.77 -6.89
CA PHE A 31 -3.92 14.41 -6.37
C PHE A 31 -3.56 13.48 -7.52
N ASP A 32 -2.54 12.64 -7.34
CA ASP A 32 -1.97 11.84 -8.43
C ASP A 32 -3.00 10.84 -9.00
N HIS A 33 -3.91 10.33 -8.17
CA HIS A 33 -4.99 9.43 -8.58
C HIS A 33 -6.24 10.13 -9.11
N ILE A 34 -6.29 11.47 -9.09
CA ILE A 34 -7.39 12.30 -9.60
C ILE A 34 -6.83 13.34 -10.58
N PRO A 35 -6.22 12.91 -11.70
CA PRO A 35 -5.56 13.82 -12.64
C PRO A 35 -6.56 14.77 -13.30
N GLY A 36 -6.11 16.00 -13.58
CA GLY A 36 -6.91 17.07 -14.18
C GLY A 36 -7.81 17.81 -13.18
N PHE A 37 -7.82 17.41 -11.90
CA PHE A 37 -8.56 18.12 -10.86
C PHE A 37 -7.63 18.97 -9.98
N LEU A 38 -7.65 20.28 -10.22
CA LEU A 38 -6.89 21.26 -9.45
C LEU A 38 -7.77 21.92 -8.38
N THR A 39 -7.26 21.99 -7.16
CA THR A 39 -7.84 22.78 -6.06
C THR A 39 -6.75 23.65 -5.44
N SER A 40 -7.09 24.71 -4.70
CA SER A 40 -6.09 25.42 -3.90
C SER A 40 -6.02 24.83 -2.50
N GLY A 41 -4.83 24.69 -1.92
CA GLY A 41 -4.67 24.20 -0.55
C GLY A 41 -3.84 25.13 0.31
N ALA A 42 -4.42 25.69 1.37
CA ALA A 42 -3.68 26.48 2.34
C ALA A 42 -2.83 25.57 3.22
N GLN A 43 -1.54 25.88 3.35
CA GLN A 43 -0.57 25.10 4.11
C GLN A 43 -0.26 25.78 5.44
N ARG A 44 -0.48 25.08 6.56
CA ARG A 44 -0.03 25.49 7.90
C ARG A 44 1.09 24.55 8.34
N PHE A 45 2.31 25.05 8.36
CA PHE A 45 3.47 24.28 8.78
C PHE A 45 3.42 24.05 10.30
N LEU A 46 3.74 22.84 10.73
CA LEU A 46 3.59 22.43 12.14
C LEU A 46 4.82 22.74 12.99
N ASP A 47 6.01 22.60 12.42
CA ASP A 47 7.28 22.68 13.16
C ASP A 47 8.07 23.97 12.88
N GLN A 48 7.62 24.79 11.92
CA GLN A 48 8.30 26.02 11.51
C GLN A 48 7.31 27.01 10.87
N GLU A 49 7.69 28.29 10.73
CA GLU A 49 6.81 29.30 10.11
C GLU A 49 7.02 29.47 8.61
N GLU A 50 8.22 29.11 8.12
CA GLU A 50 8.64 29.22 6.73
C GLU A 50 9.41 27.97 6.28
N VAL A 51 9.38 27.69 4.97
CA VAL A 51 9.98 26.49 4.36
C VAL A 51 10.75 26.90 3.11
N GLY A 52 12.00 26.47 3.02
CA GLY A 52 12.89 26.66 1.87
C GLY A 52 12.74 25.59 0.79
N ALA A 53 13.37 25.85 -0.36
CA ALA A 53 13.51 24.85 -1.42
C ALA A 53 14.34 23.65 -0.96
N GLY A 54 13.94 22.44 -1.33
CA GLY A 54 14.61 21.19 -0.96
C GLY A 54 14.24 20.67 0.44
N GLU A 55 13.50 21.44 1.23
CA GLU A 55 13.12 21.05 2.59
C GLU A 55 11.91 20.10 2.60
N ILE A 56 11.83 19.31 3.68
CA ILE A 56 10.71 18.44 4.00
C ILE A 56 10.07 18.94 5.29
N VAL A 57 8.76 19.11 5.29
CA VAL A 57 8.02 19.66 6.44
C VAL A 57 6.70 18.94 6.64
N LYS A 58 6.24 18.83 7.89
CA LYS A 58 4.84 18.45 8.18
C LYS A 58 3.94 19.67 8.13
N ALA A 59 2.82 19.54 7.45
CA ALA A 59 1.86 20.63 7.32
C ALA A 59 0.42 20.11 7.42
N GLU A 60 -0.45 20.95 7.97
CA GLU A 60 -1.88 20.80 7.80
C GLU A 60 -2.33 21.54 6.55
N ILE A 61 -3.23 20.92 5.79
CA ILE A 61 -3.74 21.43 4.55
C ILE A 61 -5.23 21.72 4.71
N ALA A 62 -5.67 22.89 4.27
CA ALA A 62 -7.08 23.21 4.07
C ALA A 62 -7.35 23.44 2.58
N ILE A 63 -8.17 22.57 1.96
CA ILE A 63 -8.52 22.66 0.54
C ILE A 63 -9.69 23.62 0.32
N ALA A 64 -9.61 24.40 -0.75
CA ALA A 64 -10.59 25.44 -1.07
C ALA A 64 -11.88 24.85 -1.66
N THR A 65 -11.74 23.86 -2.54
CA THR A 65 -12.86 23.20 -3.24
C THR A 65 -12.84 21.71 -2.98
N TYR A 66 -14.00 21.16 -2.64
CA TYR A 66 -14.19 19.75 -2.31
C TYR A 66 -14.74 18.89 -3.46
N TYR A 67 -15.24 19.53 -4.53
CA TYR A 67 -15.77 18.82 -5.71
C TYR A 67 -14.76 17.79 -6.23
N GLY A 68 -15.18 16.59 -6.59
CA GLY A 68 -14.28 15.51 -7.03
C GLY A 68 -13.40 14.86 -5.93
N ILE A 69 -13.18 15.52 -4.79
CA ILE A 69 -12.30 15.04 -3.71
C ILE A 69 -13.10 14.40 -2.55
N VAL A 70 -14.36 14.80 -2.35
CA VAL A 70 -15.24 14.20 -1.34
C VAL A 70 -15.28 12.68 -1.48
N GLY A 71 -14.97 11.97 -0.40
CA GLY A 71 -14.96 10.52 -0.34
C GLY A 71 -13.88 9.84 -1.18
N ASN A 72 -12.83 10.55 -1.61
CA ASN A 72 -11.81 10.00 -2.51
C ASN A 72 -10.38 10.07 -1.97
N LEU A 73 -10.16 10.59 -0.76
CA LEU A 73 -8.83 10.62 -0.13
C LEU A 73 -8.58 9.43 0.78
N ASN A 74 -7.37 8.90 0.74
CA ASN A 74 -6.84 7.86 1.62
C ASN A 74 -5.59 8.36 2.34
N LEU A 75 -5.20 7.63 3.40
CA LEU A 75 -3.85 7.74 3.94
C LEU A 75 -2.84 7.31 2.87
N ASP A 76 -1.67 7.94 2.90
CA ASP A 76 -0.58 7.75 1.94
C ASP A 76 -0.87 8.18 0.49
N ASP A 77 -2.06 8.73 0.19
CA ASP A 77 -2.31 9.38 -1.10
C ASP A 77 -1.26 10.48 -1.33
N THR A 78 -0.73 10.51 -2.55
CA THR A 78 0.25 11.48 -2.99
C THR A 78 -0.39 12.55 -3.86
N PHE A 79 0.17 13.75 -3.78
CA PHE A 79 -0.26 14.88 -4.57
C PHE A 79 0.93 15.76 -4.94
N THR A 80 0.76 16.52 -6.01
CA THR A 80 1.68 17.60 -6.37
C THR A 80 1.10 18.93 -5.92
N PHE A 81 1.98 19.88 -5.64
CA PHE A 81 1.58 21.27 -5.48
C PHE A 81 2.40 22.22 -6.35
N SER A 82 1.73 23.20 -6.94
CA SER A 82 2.25 24.00 -8.06
C SER A 82 1.89 25.49 -7.98
N GLU A 83 2.70 26.30 -8.67
CA GLU A 83 2.41 27.70 -9.00
C GLU A 83 2.21 27.82 -10.50
N GLY A 84 0.94 27.99 -10.90
CA GLY A 84 0.56 27.88 -12.30
C GLY A 84 0.97 26.52 -12.86
N LYS A 85 1.80 26.50 -13.90
CA LYS A 85 2.29 25.27 -14.54
C LYS A 85 3.51 24.64 -13.85
N ASN A 86 4.10 25.32 -12.86
CA ASN A 86 5.37 24.89 -12.27
C ASN A 86 5.09 24.07 -11.00
N VAL A 87 5.36 22.76 -11.04
CA VAL A 87 5.30 21.91 -9.85
C VAL A 87 6.47 22.24 -8.93
N ILE A 88 6.18 22.77 -7.75
CA ILE A 88 7.15 23.24 -6.77
C ILE A 88 7.39 22.25 -5.62
N GLY A 89 6.60 21.18 -5.54
CA GLY A 89 6.79 20.13 -4.55
C GLY A 89 5.73 19.03 -4.63
N THR A 90 5.86 18.06 -3.72
CA THR A 90 4.95 16.92 -3.57
C THR A 90 4.55 16.76 -2.12
N GLY A 91 3.38 16.18 -1.88
CA GLY A 91 2.89 15.85 -0.55
C GLY A 91 2.42 14.40 -0.47
N ARG A 92 2.48 13.84 0.74
CA ARG A 92 1.87 12.56 1.08
C ARG A 92 0.99 12.73 2.31
N ILE A 93 -0.27 12.34 2.24
CA ILE A 93 -1.22 12.43 3.36
C ILE A 93 -0.78 11.50 4.48
N THR A 94 -0.65 12.04 5.70
CA THR A 94 -0.31 11.29 6.92
C THR A 94 -1.51 11.12 7.85
N ASN A 95 -2.52 12.01 7.77
CA ASN A 95 -3.75 11.92 8.55
C ASN A 95 -4.89 12.69 7.86
N ILE A 96 -6.15 12.28 7.99
CA ILE A 96 -7.32 12.98 7.43
C ILE A 96 -8.27 13.37 8.57
N PHE A 97 -8.41 14.67 8.82
CA PHE A 97 -9.29 15.21 9.87
C PHE A 97 -10.74 15.35 9.37
N ASN A 98 -10.90 15.84 8.14
CA ASN A 98 -12.21 16.03 7.53
C ASN A 98 -12.72 14.69 6.96
N LYS A 99 -13.55 14.02 7.74
CA LYS A 99 -14.11 12.69 7.41
C LYS A 99 -14.92 12.66 6.12
N ASN A 100 -15.40 13.80 5.63
CA ASN A 100 -16.12 13.86 4.34
C ASN A 100 -15.19 13.62 3.15
N LEU A 101 -13.88 13.79 3.32
CA LEU A 101 -12.90 13.53 2.27
C LEU A 101 -12.42 12.09 2.28
N LEU A 102 -12.55 11.41 3.42
CA LEU A 102 -12.09 10.05 3.58
C LEU A 102 -12.88 9.11 2.67
N ASN A 103 -12.19 8.31 1.88
CA ASN A 103 -12.80 7.24 1.11
C ASN A 103 -13.32 6.14 2.05
N VAL A 104 -14.62 6.20 2.33
CA VAL A 104 -15.30 5.29 3.26
C VAL A 104 -15.32 3.85 2.71
N TYR A 105 -15.30 3.68 1.39
CA TYR A 105 -15.26 2.36 0.76
C TYR A 105 -13.91 1.68 0.94
N SER A 106 -12.80 2.40 0.73
CA SER A 106 -11.46 1.87 1.00
C SER A 106 -11.25 1.63 2.49
N GLN A 107 -11.68 2.54 3.37
CA GLN A 107 -11.48 2.37 4.81
C GLN A 107 -12.25 1.16 5.37
N LYS A 108 -13.50 0.93 4.93
CA LYS A 108 -14.27 -0.25 5.31
C LYS A 108 -13.62 -1.53 4.76
N GLN A 109 -13.11 -1.50 3.54
CA GLN A 109 -12.40 -2.64 2.94
C GLN A 109 -11.09 -2.95 3.68
N VAL A 110 -10.31 -1.92 4.03
CA VAL A 110 -9.07 -2.03 4.83
C VAL A 110 -9.39 -2.56 6.23
N ASN A 111 -10.39 -2.02 6.91
CA ASN A 111 -10.81 -2.51 8.23
C ASN A 111 -11.27 -3.97 8.18
N ASN A 112 -12.05 -4.34 7.16
CA ASN A 112 -12.45 -5.73 6.94
C ASN A 112 -11.24 -6.63 6.64
N LEU A 113 -10.28 -6.16 5.86
CA LEU A 113 -9.04 -6.88 5.56
C LEU A 113 -8.21 -7.11 6.83
N ILE A 114 -8.05 -6.08 7.66
CA ILE A 114 -7.38 -6.17 8.97
C ILE A 114 -8.05 -7.23 9.84
N ILE A 115 -9.37 -7.16 10.01
CA ILE A 115 -10.13 -8.14 10.82
C ILE A 115 -9.95 -9.57 10.29
N ARG A 116 -9.99 -9.76 8.96
CA ARG A 116 -9.80 -11.07 8.33
C ARG A 116 -8.38 -11.59 8.53
N LEU A 117 -7.37 -10.74 8.40
CA LEU A 117 -5.98 -11.12 8.60
C LEU A 117 -5.68 -11.44 10.07
N GLU A 118 -6.17 -10.62 11.01
CA GLU A 118 -6.07 -10.91 12.45
C GLU A 118 -6.75 -12.23 12.82
N SER A 119 -7.91 -12.50 12.21
CA SER A 119 -8.60 -13.78 12.37
C SER A 119 -7.76 -14.92 11.80
N ALA A 120 -7.23 -14.77 10.58
CA ALA A 120 -6.42 -15.79 9.92
C ALA A 120 -5.23 -16.23 10.78
N ILE A 121 -4.54 -15.27 11.42
CA ILE A 121 -3.46 -15.54 12.36
C ILE A 121 -3.94 -16.39 13.53
N LYS A 122 -5.03 -15.97 14.20
CA LYS A 122 -5.59 -16.69 15.35
C LYS A 122 -5.98 -18.12 14.98
N PHE A 123 -6.54 -18.31 13.79
CA PHE A 123 -6.90 -19.64 13.29
C PHE A 123 -5.67 -20.49 12.94
N ALA A 124 -4.65 -19.90 12.34
CA ALA A 124 -3.41 -20.61 12.01
C ALA A 124 -2.75 -21.21 13.27
N HIS A 125 -2.81 -20.51 14.41
CA HIS A 125 -2.30 -21.02 15.70
C HIS A 125 -2.98 -22.28 16.23
N ILE A 126 -4.22 -22.54 15.82
CA ILE A 126 -4.97 -23.75 16.20
C ILE A 126 -5.00 -24.75 15.05
N ASN A 127 -3.98 -24.72 14.18
CA ASN A 127 -3.84 -25.55 12.98
C ASN A 127 -5.05 -25.49 12.03
N LYS A 128 -5.76 -24.35 12.03
CA LYS A 128 -6.85 -24.08 11.09
C LYS A 128 -6.39 -23.16 9.98
N VAL A 129 -6.84 -23.47 8.78
CA VAL A 129 -6.54 -22.70 7.58
C VAL A 129 -7.60 -21.61 7.41
N LEU A 130 -7.18 -20.38 7.10
CA LEU A 130 -8.11 -19.32 6.71
C LEU A 130 -7.71 -18.69 5.37
N LEU A 131 -8.72 -18.37 4.57
CA LEU A 131 -8.59 -17.67 3.30
C LEU A 131 -8.83 -16.17 3.50
N VAL A 132 -7.81 -15.38 3.21
CA VAL A 132 -7.92 -13.93 3.10
C VAL A 132 -7.79 -13.59 1.63
N GLN A 133 -8.91 -13.17 1.02
CA GLN A 133 -9.04 -13.07 -0.43
C GLN A 133 -8.71 -14.43 -1.09
N ASN A 134 -7.79 -14.45 -2.07
CA ASN A 134 -7.31 -15.65 -2.74
C ASN A 134 -5.96 -16.14 -2.18
N ILE A 135 -5.67 -15.83 -0.92
CA ILE A 135 -4.45 -16.26 -0.27
C ILE A 135 -4.82 -17.06 0.96
N LYS A 136 -4.25 -18.25 1.03
CA LYS A 136 -4.36 -19.16 2.15
C LYS A 136 -3.20 -18.90 3.11
N ILE A 137 -3.54 -18.73 4.39
CA ILE A 137 -2.58 -18.58 5.48
C ILE A 137 -2.69 -19.82 6.37
N SER A 138 -1.56 -20.49 6.60
CA SER A 138 -1.50 -21.69 7.43
C SER A 138 -0.16 -21.82 8.15
N ILE A 139 -0.11 -22.65 9.18
CA ILE A 139 1.10 -23.05 9.86
C ILE A 139 1.33 -24.54 9.58
N ASP A 140 2.57 -24.93 9.25
CA ASP A 140 2.94 -26.33 9.01
C ASP A 140 3.27 -27.08 10.32
N SER A 141 3.67 -28.35 10.22
CA SER A 141 4.05 -29.17 11.38
C SER A 141 5.27 -28.65 12.14
N ASN A 142 6.13 -27.87 11.49
CA ASN A 142 7.32 -27.26 12.09
C ASN A 142 7.03 -25.90 12.73
N LYS A 143 5.77 -25.47 12.70
CA LYS A 143 5.29 -24.15 13.14
C LYS A 143 5.75 -23.01 12.23
N ASP A 144 6.07 -23.29 10.98
CA ASP A 144 6.45 -22.28 10.00
C ASP A 144 5.21 -21.72 9.29
N LEU A 145 5.22 -20.40 9.06
CA LEU A 145 4.14 -19.71 8.36
C LEU A 145 4.23 -19.99 6.87
N ILE A 146 3.15 -20.54 6.31
CA ILE A 146 3.00 -20.81 4.89
C ILE A 146 1.97 -19.85 4.31
N ILE A 147 2.39 -19.09 3.30
CA ILE A 147 1.54 -18.20 2.52
C ILE A 147 1.34 -18.84 1.15
N THR A 148 0.12 -19.28 0.87
CA THR A 148 -0.21 -19.95 -0.37
C THR A 148 -1.09 -19.05 -1.25
N GLY A 149 -0.58 -18.67 -2.42
CA GLY A 149 -1.36 -18.04 -3.48
C GLY A 149 -1.88 -19.08 -4.46
N PHE A 150 -2.92 -18.73 -5.21
CA PHE A 150 -3.43 -19.56 -6.31
C PHE A 150 -2.97 -19.00 -7.66
N SER A 151 -2.47 -19.89 -8.52
CA SER A 151 -2.01 -19.55 -9.86
C SER A 151 -3.15 -18.94 -10.69
N LYS A 152 -2.83 -17.89 -11.44
CA LYS A 152 -3.77 -17.26 -12.38
C LYS A 152 -3.90 -18.04 -13.69
N SER A 153 -3.00 -18.98 -13.95
CA SER A 153 -3.03 -19.80 -15.16
C SER A 153 -4.33 -20.60 -15.23
N GLN A 154 -4.84 -20.79 -16.44
CA GLN A 154 -6.00 -21.64 -16.69
C GLN A 154 -5.61 -23.12 -16.85
N ASN A 155 -4.34 -23.40 -17.16
CA ASN A 155 -3.80 -24.74 -17.37
C ASN A 155 -2.45 -24.88 -16.64
N PHE A 156 -2.24 -26.01 -15.96
CA PHE A 156 -0.99 -26.35 -15.28
C PHE A 156 0.23 -26.29 -16.20
N ASP A 157 0.12 -26.86 -17.41
CA ASP A 157 1.21 -26.97 -18.39
C ASP A 157 1.70 -25.60 -18.90
N MET A 158 0.86 -24.57 -18.73
CA MET A 158 1.19 -23.20 -19.12
C MET A 158 1.94 -22.43 -18.03
N ILE A 159 2.12 -23.01 -16.84
CA ILE A 159 2.88 -22.39 -15.75
C ILE A 159 4.37 -22.60 -15.99
N SER A 160 4.95 -21.73 -16.81
CA SER A 160 6.40 -21.65 -16.95
C SER A 160 7.08 -21.30 -15.62
N LYS A 161 8.36 -21.70 -15.45
CA LYS A 161 9.18 -21.27 -14.30
C LYS A 161 9.19 -19.75 -14.14
N LYS A 162 9.22 -19.01 -15.25
CA LYS A 162 9.22 -17.54 -15.25
C LYS A 162 7.89 -16.96 -14.73
N SER A 163 6.75 -17.49 -15.18
CA SER A 163 5.43 -17.02 -14.72
C SER A 163 5.18 -17.36 -13.25
N ALA A 164 5.53 -18.58 -12.81
CA ALA A 164 5.42 -18.93 -11.40
C ALA A 164 6.29 -18.04 -10.49
N LEU A 165 7.52 -17.67 -10.91
CA LEU A 165 8.36 -16.73 -10.16
C LEU A 165 7.72 -15.34 -10.05
N LEU A 166 7.10 -14.85 -11.12
CA LEU A 166 6.39 -13.58 -11.12
C LEU A 166 5.22 -13.60 -10.14
N GLU A 167 4.39 -14.65 -10.17
CA GLU A 167 3.23 -14.77 -9.28
C GLU A 167 3.65 -14.96 -7.80
N ILE A 168 4.73 -15.69 -7.53
CA ILE A 168 5.29 -15.78 -6.17
C ILE A 168 5.81 -14.42 -5.70
N ASN A 169 6.41 -13.61 -6.58
CA ASN A 169 6.85 -12.27 -6.22
C ASN A 169 5.67 -11.31 -5.98
N GLU A 170 4.60 -11.41 -6.76
CA GLU A 170 3.35 -10.69 -6.48
C GLU A 170 2.80 -11.06 -5.10
N LEU A 171 2.78 -12.36 -4.77
CA LEU A 171 2.34 -12.85 -3.46
C LEU A 171 3.20 -12.29 -2.31
N LYS A 172 4.53 -12.24 -2.49
CA LYS A 172 5.47 -11.61 -1.53
C LYS A 172 5.19 -10.13 -1.35
N ASN A 173 4.91 -9.40 -2.43
CA ASN A 173 4.58 -7.99 -2.38
C ASN A 173 3.25 -7.76 -1.64
N THR A 174 2.23 -8.56 -1.94
CA THR A 174 0.95 -8.52 -1.22
C THR A 174 1.13 -8.79 0.27
N TYR A 175 1.90 -9.82 0.63
CA TYR A 175 2.21 -10.10 2.03
C TYR A 175 2.95 -8.94 2.70
N SER A 176 3.98 -8.39 2.05
CA SER A 176 4.75 -7.24 2.57
C SER A 176 3.86 -6.03 2.84
N HIS A 177 2.91 -5.77 1.94
CA HIS A 177 1.90 -4.73 2.13
C HIS A 177 1.02 -5.02 3.36
N TRP A 178 0.59 -6.26 3.57
CA TRP A 178 -0.17 -6.64 4.78
C TRP A 178 0.61 -6.44 6.07
N ILE A 179 1.92 -6.70 6.08
CA ILE A 179 2.78 -6.38 7.24
C ILE A 179 2.74 -4.88 7.56
N GLY A 180 2.76 -4.03 6.53
CA GLY A 180 2.65 -2.58 6.71
C GLY A 180 1.33 -2.14 7.34
N ILE A 181 0.23 -2.84 7.03
CA ILE A 181 -1.11 -2.52 7.52
C ILE A 181 -1.38 -3.08 8.93
N ILE A 182 -0.69 -4.15 9.35
CA ILE A 182 -1.02 -4.89 10.57
C ILE A 182 0.12 -4.83 11.59
N PRO A 183 0.05 -3.90 12.57
CA PRO A 183 1.07 -3.77 13.61
C PRO A 183 1.31 -5.06 14.42
N SER A 184 0.29 -5.91 14.55
CA SER A 184 0.37 -7.16 15.33
C SER A 184 1.26 -8.24 14.71
N PHE A 185 1.66 -8.11 13.44
CA PHE A 185 2.63 -9.01 12.82
C PHE A 185 4.04 -8.92 13.42
N LYS A 186 4.39 -7.81 14.11
CA LYS A 186 5.73 -7.60 14.67
C LYS A 186 6.14 -8.59 15.76
N ASN A 187 5.18 -9.30 16.36
CA ASN A 187 5.43 -10.14 17.53
C ASN A 187 5.81 -11.60 17.20
N PHE A 188 5.93 -11.97 15.93
CA PHE A 188 6.17 -13.37 15.57
C PHE A 188 7.40 -13.58 14.69
N ARG A 189 8.36 -14.35 15.23
CA ARG A 189 9.66 -14.62 14.60
C ARG A 189 9.56 -15.30 13.23
N ASN A 190 8.58 -16.20 13.05
CA ASN A 190 8.37 -16.94 11.80
C ASN A 190 7.58 -16.14 10.73
N TYR A 191 7.10 -14.93 11.06
CA TYR A 191 6.39 -14.05 10.12
C TYR A 191 7.36 -13.17 9.33
N ILE A 192 8.63 -13.09 9.77
CA ILE A 192 9.67 -12.32 9.12
C ILE A 192 10.11 -13.02 7.82
N ASN A 193 10.11 -14.36 7.82
CA ASN A 193 10.52 -15.19 6.68
C ASN A 193 9.52 -16.33 6.43
N PRO A 194 8.28 -16.03 6.00
CA PRO A 194 7.34 -17.10 5.67
C PRO A 194 7.78 -17.84 4.40
N THR A 195 7.30 -19.07 4.29
CA THR A 195 7.43 -19.84 3.05
C THR A 195 6.30 -19.47 2.11
N PHE A 196 6.67 -19.10 0.88
CA PHE A 196 5.71 -18.74 -0.16
C PHE A 196 5.51 -19.89 -1.12
N VAL A 197 4.24 -20.22 -1.34
CA VAL A 197 3.82 -21.36 -2.13
C VAL A 197 2.83 -20.88 -3.17
N LEU A 198 3.00 -21.34 -4.41
CA LEU A 198 2.01 -21.16 -5.46
C LEU A 198 1.32 -22.50 -5.70
N SER A 199 -0.01 -22.51 -5.59
CA SER A 199 -0.84 -23.67 -5.85
C SER A 199 -1.65 -23.47 -7.13
N TYR A 200 -1.76 -24.50 -7.96
CA TYR A 200 -2.73 -24.54 -9.05
C TYR A 200 -3.84 -25.54 -8.71
N MET A 201 -5.09 -25.15 -9.00
CA MET A 201 -6.27 -26.00 -8.82
C MET A 201 -6.98 -26.15 -10.17
N GLU A 202 -6.75 -27.27 -10.85
CA GLU A 202 -7.62 -27.69 -11.96
C GLU A 202 -8.86 -28.32 -11.34
N SER A 203 -10.03 -27.70 -11.54
CA SER A 203 -11.36 -28.13 -11.06
C SER A 203 -11.41 -29.55 -10.46
N LYS A 204 -11.01 -29.63 -9.17
CA LYS A 204 -11.18 -30.75 -8.24
C LYS A 204 -10.40 -32.06 -8.43
N ASN A 205 -9.26 -32.19 -9.12
CA ASN A 205 -8.43 -33.42 -8.97
C ASN A 205 -6.92 -33.33 -9.31
N GLY A 206 -6.43 -32.24 -9.93
CA GLY A 206 -5.00 -32.00 -10.14
C GLY A 206 -4.47 -30.91 -9.21
N PHE A 207 -3.33 -31.14 -8.56
CA PHE A 207 -2.73 -30.18 -7.64
C PHE A 207 -1.24 -30.06 -7.89
N GLY A 208 -0.87 -28.95 -8.53
CA GLY A 208 0.52 -28.53 -8.62
C GLY A 208 0.87 -27.58 -7.49
N ILE A 209 1.92 -27.88 -6.72
CA ILE A 209 2.52 -26.92 -5.81
C ILE A 209 3.93 -26.61 -6.27
N CYS A 210 4.28 -25.33 -6.32
CA CYS A 210 5.68 -24.92 -6.34
C CYS A 210 6.05 -23.90 -5.26
N MET A 211 7.32 -23.89 -4.90
CA MET A 211 7.94 -22.88 -4.04
C MET A 211 9.17 -22.30 -4.70
N ALA A 212 9.47 -21.03 -4.42
CA ALA A 212 10.71 -20.40 -4.85
C ALA A 212 11.83 -20.63 -3.83
N ASN A 213 13.00 -21.03 -4.28
CA ASN A 213 14.22 -21.19 -3.48
C ASN A 213 15.40 -20.44 -4.12
N LYS A 214 16.60 -20.57 -3.55
CA LYS A 214 17.82 -19.91 -4.06
C LYS A 214 18.20 -20.36 -5.48
N ASP A 215 17.82 -21.57 -5.86
CA ASP A 215 18.17 -22.21 -7.14
C ASP A 215 17.04 -22.08 -8.20
N GLY A 216 15.93 -21.41 -7.84
CA GLY A 216 14.79 -21.17 -8.71
C GLY A 216 13.47 -21.67 -8.12
N ILE A 217 12.82 -22.64 -8.77
CA ILE A 217 11.53 -23.19 -8.36
C ILE A 217 11.68 -24.68 -8.09
N THR A 218 11.12 -25.12 -6.97
CA THR A 218 10.91 -26.54 -6.66
C THR A 218 9.42 -26.85 -6.75
N TRP A 219 9.06 -27.80 -7.62
CA TRP A 219 7.75 -28.42 -7.61
C TRP A 219 7.68 -29.42 -6.45
N LEU A 220 6.77 -29.19 -5.51
CA LEU A 220 6.55 -30.05 -4.34
C LEU A 220 5.58 -31.18 -4.64
N ILE A 221 4.63 -30.91 -5.54
CA ILE A 221 3.67 -31.87 -6.07
C ILE A 221 3.49 -31.51 -7.54
N GLU A 222 3.64 -32.51 -8.40
CA GLU A 222 3.37 -32.48 -9.84
C GLU A 222 2.49 -33.71 -10.10
N LEU A 223 1.27 -33.50 -10.59
CA LEU A 223 0.31 -34.56 -10.91
C LEU A 223 0.11 -34.60 -12.42
#